data_AF-A0A034WWA6-F1
#
_entry.id   AF-A0A034WWA6-F1
#
_cell.length_a   1.000
_cell.length_b   1.000
_cell.length_c   1.000
_cell.angle_alpha   90.00
_cell.angle_beta   90.00
_cell.angle_gamma   90.00
#
_symmetry.space_group_name_H-M   'P 1'
#
loop_
_entity.id
_entity.type
_entity.pdbx_description
1 polymer ?
#
loop_
_entity_poly.entity_id
_entity_poly.type
_entity_poly.pdbx_seq_one_letter_code
_entity_poly.pdbx_strand_id
1 'polypeptide(L)'
;IVGSVLGACILCCIVLSVIVFRQRKCKAIASGMWTVLETILLGIILLYASVAVHFFPATTERCLLEPWLRELGFITCYGAIILKLYRHLVDFRTRKAHRWVLRDIDLLKYLGTMVFAVTCYMAAFTAAALDLIDVSQLGTLREQRTNTCLPLKWEYVTQVSEVLILCFGLHLAFASRNANTQFRERQFLVATLVIEFLVSTTFYVLRFFYLPEMSPSAIFLALFLRSQLTNTMALGLIFVPKLWYQHKQVSHQAEVEEVGHNDDDDVDEEEEDEAEIVC
;
A
#
# COMPACT_ATOMS: atom_id res chain seq x y z
N ILE A 1 19.35 13.42 -7.17
CA ILE A 1 19.23 12.68 -5.89
C ILE A 1 17.78 12.26 -5.64
N VAL A 2 16.83 13.19 -5.41
CA VAL A 2 15.42 12.85 -5.12
C VAL A 2 14.79 11.93 -6.17
N GLY A 3 14.93 12.26 -7.46
CA GLY A 3 14.39 11.43 -8.55
C GLY A 3 15.07 10.05 -8.65
N SER A 4 16.37 9.97 -8.39
CA SER A 4 17.13 8.71 -8.40
C SER A 4 16.65 7.78 -7.28
N VAL A 5 16.43 8.31 -6.07
CA VAL A 5 15.91 7.54 -4.93
C VAL A 5 14.50 7.05 -5.23
N LEU A 6 13.62 7.93 -5.75
CA LEU A 6 12.25 7.56 -6.11
C LEU A 6 12.22 6.46 -7.18
N GLY A 7 13.03 6.61 -8.23
CA GLY A 7 13.14 5.60 -9.29
C GLY A 7 13.62 4.25 -8.78
N ALA A 8 14.61 4.25 -7.87
CA ALA A 8 15.07 3.02 -7.22
C ALA A 8 13.97 2.36 -6.36
N CYS A 9 13.19 3.14 -5.61
CA CYS A 9 12.06 2.63 -4.83
C CYS A 9 10.98 2.02 -5.72
N ILE A 10 10.62 2.68 -6.83
CA ILE A 10 9.64 2.16 -7.80
C ILE A 10 10.14 0.87 -8.43
N LEU A 11 11.40 0.84 -8.88
CA LEU A 11 12.01 -0.37 -9.45
C LEU A 11 12.00 -1.51 -8.44
N CYS A 12 12.36 -1.25 -7.19
CA CYS A 12 12.31 -2.23 -6.11
C CYS A 12 10.88 -2.77 -5.91
N CYS A 13 9.87 -1.91 -5.90
CA CYS A 13 8.47 -2.33 -5.80
C CYS A 13 8.05 -3.21 -6.99
N ILE A 14 8.46 -2.87 -8.22
CA ILE A 14 8.17 -3.67 -9.42
C ILE A 14 8.83 -5.05 -9.32
N VAL A 15 10.10 -5.12 -8.92
CA VAL A 15 10.81 -6.39 -8.73
C VAL A 15 10.10 -7.24 -7.67
N LEU A 16 9.72 -6.65 -6.53
CA LEU A 16 8.95 -7.34 -5.50
C LEU A 16 7.59 -7.82 -6.02
N SER A 17 6.88 -7.03 -6.84
CA SER A 17 5.64 -7.45 -7.48
C SER A 17 5.83 -8.66 -8.38
N VAL A 18 6.91 -8.69 -9.18
CA VAL A 18 7.23 -9.83 -10.04
C VAL A 18 7.54 -11.08 -9.21
N ILE A 19 8.34 -10.95 -8.14
CA ILE A 19 8.66 -12.04 -7.23
C ILE A 19 7.38 -12.60 -6.59
N VAL A 20 6.51 -11.73 -6.06
CA VAL A 20 5.22 -12.08 -5.48
C VAL A 20 4.32 -12.79 -6.50
N PHE A 21 4.30 -12.32 -7.73
CA PHE A 21 3.50 -12.91 -8.81
C PHE A 21 4.01 -14.30 -9.21
N ARG A 22 5.33 -14.50 -9.26
CA ARG A 22 5.95 -15.82 -9.50
C ARG A 22 5.63 -16.79 -8.36
N GLN A 23 5.84 -16.36 -7.12
CA GLN A 23 5.59 -17.19 -5.94
C GLN A 23 4.11 -17.58 -5.79
N ARG A 24 3.17 -16.74 -6.24
CA ARG A 24 1.74 -17.08 -6.29
C ARG A 24 1.44 -18.33 -7.13
N LYS A 25 2.24 -18.63 -8.16
CA LYS A 25 2.05 -19.79 -9.03
C LYS A 25 2.52 -21.09 -8.37
N CYS A 26 3.48 -21.00 -7.46
CA CYS A 26 3.97 -22.12 -6.69
C CYS A 26 3.00 -22.47 -5.55
N LYS A 27 2.18 -23.52 -5.75
CA LYS A 27 1.13 -23.96 -4.82
C LYS A 27 1.64 -24.41 -3.43
N ALA A 28 2.95 -24.62 -3.26
CA ALA A 28 3.54 -25.17 -2.03
C ALA A 28 3.49 -24.21 -0.82
N ILE A 29 3.47 -22.89 -1.04
CA ILE A 29 3.49 -21.88 0.04
C ILE A 29 2.10 -21.22 0.19
N ALA A 30 1.08 -22.05 0.38
CA ALA A 30 -0.34 -21.67 0.40
C ALA A 30 -0.86 -21.22 1.78
N SER A 31 -0.07 -20.47 2.55
CA SER A 31 -0.51 -19.89 3.84
C SER A 31 -0.82 -18.39 3.78
N GLY A 32 -0.30 -17.67 2.77
CA GLY A 32 -0.43 -16.21 2.64
C GLY A 32 -1.48 -15.74 1.63
N MET A 33 -2.20 -14.66 1.95
CA MET A 33 -3.05 -13.92 0.99
C MET A 33 -2.17 -13.18 -0.03
N TRP A 34 -1.68 -13.88 -1.05
CA TRP A 34 -0.80 -13.35 -2.10
C TRP A 34 -1.43 -12.22 -2.91
N THR A 35 -2.71 -12.35 -3.23
CA THR A 35 -3.49 -11.35 -3.97
C THR A 35 -3.58 -10.02 -3.23
N VAL A 36 -3.72 -10.04 -1.90
CA VAL A 36 -3.77 -8.79 -1.11
C VAL A 36 -2.40 -8.13 -1.05
N LEU A 37 -1.32 -8.91 -1.03
CA LEU A 37 0.04 -8.38 -1.07
C LEU A 37 0.33 -7.68 -2.40
N GLU A 38 -0.12 -8.27 -3.51
CA GLU A 38 -0.07 -7.69 -4.85
C GLU A 38 -0.83 -6.36 -4.91
N THR A 39 -2.04 -6.28 -4.32
CA THR A 39 -2.79 -5.02 -4.25
C THR A 39 -2.10 -3.95 -3.42
N ILE A 40 -1.44 -4.32 -2.31
CA ILE A 40 -0.68 -3.37 -1.48
C ILE A 40 0.48 -2.79 -2.29
N LEU A 41 1.24 -3.62 -3.03
CA LEU A 41 2.31 -3.13 -3.90
C LEU A 41 1.80 -2.21 -4.99
N LEU A 42 0.68 -2.56 -5.63
CA LEU A 42 0.05 -1.70 -6.63
C LEU A 42 -0.28 -0.32 -6.04
N GLY A 43 -0.86 -0.28 -4.83
CA GLY A 43 -1.12 0.97 -4.12
C GLY A 43 0.16 1.77 -3.83
N ILE A 44 1.23 1.12 -3.35
CA ILE A 44 2.53 1.77 -3.09
C ILE A 44 3.15 2.33 -4.37
N ILE A 45 3.08 1.60 -5.49
CA ILE A 45 3.56 2.07 -6.80
C ILE A 45 2.79 3.32 -7.24
N LEU A 46 1.46 3.34 -7.09
CA LEU A 46 0.65 4.54 -7.36
C LEU A 46 1.01 5.72 -6.46
N LEU A 47 1.26 5.47 -5.17
CA LEU A 47 1.70 6.51 -4.22
C LEU A 47 3.10 7.07 -4.53
N TYR A 48 4.01 6.27 -5.07
CA TYR A 48 5.29 6.77 -5.58
C TYR A 48 5.12 7.49 -6.92
N ALA A 49 4.23 7.00 -7.79
CA ALA A 49 3.91 7.64 -9.06
C ALA A 49 3.31 9.04 -8.85
N SER A 50 2.48 9.25 -7.83
CA SER A 50 1.94 10.58 -7.51
C SER A 50 3.05 11.60 -7.22
N VAL A 51 4.13 11.18 -6.54
CA VAL A 51 5.31 12.04 -6.30
C VAL A 51 6.16 12.19 -7.56
N ALA A 52 6.25 11.15 -8.39
CA ALA A 52 6.97 11.19 -9.67
C ALA A 52 6.36 12.23 -10.62
N VAL A 53 5.04 12.33 -10.65
CA VAL A 53 4.31 13.30 -11.47
C VAL A 53 4.68 14.75 -11.12
N HIS A 54 5.07 15.02 -9.87
CA HIS A 54 5.46 16.35 -9.43
C HIS A 54 6.78 16.85 -10.06
N PHE A 55 7.62 15.97 -10.61
CA PHE A 55 8.84 16.37 -11.34
C PHE A 55 8.55 17.02 -12.69
N PHE A 56 7.38 16.77 -13.28
CA PHE A 56 6.98 17.40 -14.52
C PHE A 56 6.52 18.84 -14.27
N PRO A 57 6.72 19.76 -15.23
CA PRO A 57 6.26 21.14 -15.10
C PRO A 57 4.75 21.18 -14.87
N ALA A 58 4.28 22.14 -14.07
CA ALA A 58 2.85 22.26 -13.81
C ALA A 58 2.07 22.48 -15.11
N THR A 59 1.09 21.63 -15.34
CA THR A 59 0.06 21.74 -16.38
C THR A 59 -1.29 21.44 -15.73
N THR A 60 -2.39 21.86 -16.35
CA THR A 60 -3.75 21.58 -15.83
C THR A 60 -3.96 20.08 -15.64
N GLU A 61 -3.52 19.25 -16.59
CA GLU A 61 -3.60 17.80 -16.52
C GLU A 61 -2.81 17.23 -15.34
N ARG A 62 -1.58 17.72 -15.12
CA ARG A 62 -0.75 17.30 -13.99
C ARG A 62 -1.41 17.63 -12.65
N CYS A 63 -2.00 18.81 -12.55
CA CYS A 63 -2.67 19.28 -11.33
C CYS A 63 -3.95 18.48 -10.99
N LEU A 64 -4.57 17.86 -12.00
CA LEU A 64 -5.67 16.92 -11.79
C LEU A 64 -5.14 15.51 -11.51
N LEU A 65 -4.13 15.05 -12.25
CA LEU A 65 -3.60 13.70 -12.17
C LEU A 65 -2.92 13.40 -10.83
N GLU A 66 -2.21 14.36 -10.25
CA GLU A 66 -1.49 14.19 -8.97
C GLU A 66 -2.42 13.76 -7.83
N PRO A 67 -3.53 14.48 -7.53
CA PRO A 67 -4.55 14.03 -6.57
C PRO A 67 -5.13 12.66 -6.89
N TRP A 68 -5.41 12.37 -8.17
CA TRP A 68 -5.98 11.07 -8.58
C TRP A 68 -5.07 9.90 -8.23
N LEU A 69 -3.79 9.99 -8.59
CA LEU A 69 -2.81 8.94 -8.29
C LEU A 69 -2.62 8.77 -6.78
N ARG A 70 -2.61 9.89 -6.04
CA ARG A 70 -2.46 9.87 -4.59
C ARG A 70 -3.62 9.15 -3.90
N GLU A 71 -4.86 9.56 -4.20
CA GLU A 71 -6.05 9.00 -3.55
C GLU A 71 -6.29 7.54 -3.93
N LEU A 72 -6.12 7.19 -5.21
CA LEU A 72 -6.24 5.81 -5.66
C LEU A 72 -5.14 4.92 -5.06
N GLY A 73 -3.91 5.42 -4.95
CA GLY A 73 -2.82 4.71 -4.29
C GLY A 73 -3.09 4.50 -2.80
N PHE A 74 -3.58 5.55 -2.12
CA PHE A 74 -3.89 5.53 -0.69
C PHE A 74 -4.98 4.50 -0.37
N ILE A 75 -6.13 4.58 -1.05
CA ILE A 75 -7.24 3.66 -0.81
C ILE A 75 -6.88 2.22 -1.17
N THR A 76 -6.09 2.01 -2.22
CA THR A 76 -5.67 0.67 -2.63
C THR A 76 -4.71 0.05 -1.61
N CYS A 77 -3.71 0.80 -1.15
CA CYS A 77 -2.73 0.33 -0.17
C CYS A 77 -3.36 0.16 1.22
N TYR A 78 -3.84 1.27 1.80
CA TYR A 78 -4.33 1.28 3.18
C TYR A 78 -5.70 0.65 3.33
N GLY A 79 -6.57 0.73 2.31
CA GLY A 79 -7.82 -0.04 2.28
C GLY A 79 -7.56 -1.55 2.32
N ALA A 80 -6.58 -2.05 1.56
CA ALA A 80 -6.19 -3.46 1.61
C ALA A 80 -5.65 -3.87 3.00
N ILE A 81 -4.84 -3.02 3.63
CA ILE A 81 -4.34 -3.25 5.01
C ILE A 81 -5.48 -3.29 6.02
N ILE A 82 -6.42 -2.33 5.95
CA ILE A 82 -7.60 -2.26 6.83
C ILE A 82 -8.47 -3.49 6.65
N LEU A 83 -8.74 -3.89 5.41
CA LEU A 83 -9.52 -5.09 5.09
C LEU A 83 -8.84 -6.37 5.58
N LYS A 84 -7.51 -6.44 5.50
CA LYS A 84 -6.74 -7.56 6.06
C LYS A 84 -6.86 -7.62 7.58
N LEU A 85 -6.81 -6.47 8.28
CA LEU A 85 -7.07 -6.39 9.72
C LEU A 85 -8.53 -6.73 10.07
N TYR A 86 -9.49 -6.32 9.24
CA TYR A 86 -10.90 -6.69 9.38
C TYR A 86 -11.09 -8.20 9.32
N ARG A 87 -10.44 -8.89 8.36
CA ARG A 87 -10.44 -10.36 8.31
C ARG A 87 -9.91 -10.97 9.59
N HIS A 88 -8.79 -10.48 10.12
CA HIS A 88 -8.24 -10.98 11.39
C HIS A 88 -9.23 -10.83 12.56
N LEU A 89 -9.96 -9.70 12.61
CA LEU A 89 -11.00 -9.47 13.60
C LEU A 89 -12.16 -10.47 13.46
N VAL A 90 -12.65 -10.67 12.24
CA VAL A 90 -13.76 -11.59 11.94
C VAL A 90 -13.37 -13.03 12.27
N ASP A 91 -12.21 -13.49 11.78
CA ASP A 91 -11.71 -14.85 12.00
C ASP A 91 -11.59 -15.17 13.51
N PHE A 92 -11.17 -14.21 14.34
CA PHE A 92 -11.11 -14.37 15.79
C PHE A 92 -12.50 -14.47 16.44
N ARG A 93 -13.45 -13.62 16.02
CA ARG A 93 -14.83 -13.67 16.52
C ARG A 93 -15.52 -14.99 16.14
N THR A 94 -15.32 -15.46 14.92
CA THR A 94 -15.98 -16.67 14.39
C THR A 94 -15.47 -17.97 15.00
N ARG A 95 -14.25 -17.99 15.57
CA ARG A 95 -13.79 -19.16 16.37
C ARG A 95 -14.65 -19.43 17.60
N LYS A 96 -15.47 -18.45 18.05
CA LYS A 96 -16.36 -18.61 19.21
C LYS A 96 -17.81 -18.95 18.84
N ALA A 97 -18.22 -18.79 17.58
CA ALA A 97 -19.56 -19.13 17.10
C ALA A 97 -19.53 -19.24 15.56
N HIS A 98 -19.47 -20.47 15.03
CA HIS A 98 -19.55 -20.81 13.60
C HIS A 98 -18.45 -20.20 12.69
N ARG A 99 -17.64 -21.05 12.02
CA ARG A 99 -16.51 -20.62 11.17
C ARG A 99 -17.01 -20.01 9.85
N TRP A 100 -17.11 -18.68 9.79
CA TRP A 100 -17.31 -17.96 8.53
C TRP A 100 -15.96 -17.81 7.83
N VAL A 101 -15.74 -18.55 6.73
CA VAL A 101 -14.50 -18.45 5.94
C VAL A 101 -14.63 -17.25 4.98
N LEU A 102 -14.07 -16.10 5.37
CA LEU A 102 -13.98 -14.95 4.47
C LEU A 102 -12.94 -15.23 3.39
N ARG A 103 -13.39 -15.39 2.15
CA ARG A 103 -12.54 -15.72 1.00
C ARG A 103 -11.88 -14.46 0.43
N ASP A 104 -10.67 -14.61 -0.10
CA ASP A 104 -9.87 -13.50 -0.64
C ASP A 104 -10.61 -12.71 -1.74
N ILE A 105 -11.45 -13.39 -2.54
CA ILE A 105 -12.25 -12.75 -3.58
C ILE A 105 -13.28 -11.78 -3.02
N ASP A 106 -13.84 -12.08 -1.84
CA ASP A 106 -14.84 -11.22 -1.22
C ASP A 106 -14.15 -9.98 -0.63
N LEU A 107 -12.93 -10.15 -0.10
CA LEU A 107 -12.09 -9.02 0.30
C LEU A 107 -11.75 -8.10 -0.86
N LEU A 108 -11.40 -8.67 -2.02
CA LEU A 108 -11.10 -7.90 -3.21
C LEU A 108 -12.34 -7.17 -3.74
N LYS A 109 -13.54 -7.75 -3.62
CA LYS A 109 -14.80 -7.05 -3.92
C LYS A 109 -15.01 -5.85 -3.01
N TYR A 110 -14.82 -6.00 -1.70
CA TYR A 110 -14.91 -4.87 -0.76
C TYR A 110 -13.90 -3.78 -1.09
N LEU A 111 -12.65 -4.15 -1.41
CA LEU A 111 -11.63 -3.19 -1.86
C LEU A 111 -12.03 -2.48 -3.15
N GLY A 112 -12.52 -3.24 -4.14
CA GLY A 112 -13.01 -2.71 -5.41
C GLY A 112 -14.14 -1.71 -5.21
N THR A 113 -15.07 -1.97 -4.29
CA THR A 113 -16.13 -1.03 -3.91
C THR A 113 -15.55 0.25 -3.29
N MET A 114 -14.54 0.15 -2.40
CA MET A 114 -13.87 1.33 -1.83
C MET A 114 -13.16 2.15 -2.90
N VAL A 115 -12.43 1.51 -3.82
CA VAL A 115 -11.75 2.16 -4.96
C VAL A 115 -12.76 2.84 -5.89
N PHE A 116 -13.87 2.17 -6.18
CA PHE A 116 -14.94 2.74 -7.01
C PHE A 116 -15.54 4.00 -6.37
N ALA A 117 -15.83 3.96 -5.06
CA ALA A 117 -16.35 5.12 -4.34
C ALA A 117 -15.37 6.32 -4.40
N VAL A 118 -14.07 6.08 -4.21
CA VAL A 118 -13.04 7.13 -4.35
C VAL A 118 -12.94 7.62 -5.78
N THR A 119 -13.05 6.75 -6.77
CA THR A 119 -13.06 7.15 -8.19
C THR A 119 -14.22 8.10 -8.50
N CYS A 120 -15.42 7.82 -7.99
CA CYS A 120 -16.57 8.72 -8.13
C CYS A 120 -16.34 10.07 -7.43
N TYR A 121 -15.76 10.06 -6.23
CA TYR A 121 -15.37 11.28 -5.53
C TYR A 121 -14.35 12.11 -6.35
N MET A 122 -13.34 11.46 -6.92
CA MET A 122 -12.32 12.12 -7.74
C MET A 122 -12.87 12.66 -9.06
N ALA A 123 -13.87 11.98 -9.65
CA ALA A 123 -14.61 12.50 -10.79
C ALA A 123 -15.37 13.79 -10.42
N ALA A 124 -16.05 13.82 -9.26
CA ALA A 124 -16.73 15.02 -8.77
C ALA A 124 -15.74 16.17 -8.48
N PHE A 125 -14.59 15.87 -7.86
CA PHE A 125 -13.51 16.83 -7.69
C PHE A 125 -13.04 17.42 -9.03
N THR A 126 -12.86 16.57 -10.04
CA THR A 126 -12.42 17.00 -11.37
C THR A 126 -13.46 17.90 -12.03
N ALA A 127 -14.74 17.53 -11.96
CA ALA A 127 -15.83 18.37 -12.48
C ALA A 127 -15.87 19.73 -11.79
N ALA A 128 -15.76 19.78 -10.45
CA ALA A 128 -15.74 21.02 -9.70
C ALA A 128 -14.49 21.88 -10.01
N ALA A 129 -13.34 21.25 -10.25
CA ALA A 129 -12.12 21.94 -10.63
C ALA A 129 -12.24 22.56 -12.03
N LEU A 130 -12.84 21.85 -12.99
CA LEU A 130 -13.08 22.37 -14.34
C LEU A 130 -14.09 23.51 -14.35
N ASP A 131 -15.18 23.40 -13.57
CA ASP A 131 -16.18 24.46 -13.41
C ASP A 131 -15.54 25.74 -12.85
N LEU A 132 -14.63 25.60 -11.87
CA LEU A 132 -13.88 26.73 -11.34
C LEU A 132 -13.04 27.43 -12.41
N ILE A 133 -12.36 26.70 -13.30
CA ILE A 133 -11.55 27.29 -14.39
C ILE A 133 -12.43 28.16 -15.29
N ASP A 134 -13.62 27.67 -15.64
CA ASP A 134 -14.55 28.34 -16.54
C ASP A 134 -15.15 29.60 -15.89
N VAL A 135 -15.69 29.46 -14.67
CA VAL A 135 -16.37 30.55 -13.95
C VAL A 135 -15.40 31.66 -13.52
N SER A 136 -14.20 31.31 -13.06
CA SER A 136 -13.22 32.30 -12.57
C SER A 136 -12.34 32.91 -13.66
N GLN A 137 -12.52 32.51 -14.92
CA GLN A 137 -11.69 32.89 -16.07
C GLN A 137 -10.18 32.75 -15.83
N LEU A 138 -9.79 31.82 -14.95
CA LEU A 138 -8.40 31.60 -14.58
C LEU A 138 -7.55 31.08 -15.76
N GLY A 139 -8.20 30.56 -16.80
CA GLY A 139 -7.57 29.95 -17.97
C GLY A 139 -6.90 28.59 -17.70
N THR A 140 -6.25 28.40 -16.54
CA THR A 140 -5.56 27.15 -16.15
C THR A 140 -5.55 26.96 -14.62
N LEU A 141 -5.36 25.72 -14.13
CA LEU A 141 -5.13 25.42 -12.70
C LEU A 141 -3.67 25.65 -12.26
N ARG A 142 -2.91 26.42 -13.04
CA ARG A 142 -1.48 26.65 -12.84
C ARG A 142 -1.21 28.10 -12.47
N GLU A 143 -0.47 28.29 -11.40
CA GLU A 143 0.11 29.58 -11.04
C GLU A 143 1.33 29.86 -11.94
N GLN A 144 1.22 30.85 -12.83
CA GLN A 144 2.24 31.13 -13.86
C GLN A 144 3.54 31.67 -13.28
N ARG A 145 3.49 32.38 -12.14
CA ARG A 145 4.68 32.97 -11.51
C ARG A 145 5.57 31.92 -10.83
N THR A 146 4.97 30.88 -10.26
CA THR A 146 5.66 29.85 -9.46
C THR A 146 5.69 28.48 -10.12
N ASN A 147 5.02 28.28 -11.26
CA ASN A 147 4.84 26.99 -11.93
C ASN A 147 4.30 25.92 -10.96
N THR A 148 3.35 26.28 -10.09
CA THR A 148 2.70 25.39 -9.12
C THR A 148 1.21 25.22 -9.41
N CYS A 149 0.60 24.16 -8.91
CA CYS A 149 -0.85 23.99 -8.98
C CYS A 149 -1.54 24.93 -7.98
N LEU A 150 -2.70 25.47 -8.36
CA LEU A 150 -3.48 26.30 -7.44
C LEU A 150 -3.98 25.47 -6.24
N PRO A 151 -3.95 26.03 -5.01
CA PRO A 151 -4.52 25.35 -3.86
C PRO A 151 -6.06 25.37 -3.95
N LEU A 152 -6.69 24.19 -4.01
CA LEU A 152 -8.14 24.06 -3.99
C LEU A 152 -8.63 23.78 -2.56
N LYS A 153 -9.78 24.37 -2.18
CA LYS A 153 -10.43 24.07 -0.89
C LYS A 153 -10.76 22.58 -0.71
N TRP A 154 -10.95 21.87 -1.83
CA TRP A 154 -11.16 20.42 -1.85
C TRP A 154 -10.02 19.62 -1.22
N GLU A 155 -8.79 20.14 -1.20
CA GLU A 155 -7.67 19.49 -0.53
C GLU A 155 -7.96 19.22 0.95
N TYR A 156 -8.65 20.13 1.64
CA TYR A 156 -9.03 19.93 3.05
C TYR A 156 -10.00 18.76 3.23
N VAL A 157 -10.96 18.62 2.31
CA VAL A 157 -11.94 17.53 2.34
C VAL A 157 -11.22 16.19 2.17
N THR A 158 -10.30 16.13 1.22
CA THR A 158 -9.47 14.95 0.98
C THR A 158 -8.62 14.58 2.19
N GLN A 159 -7.92 15.56 2.78
CA GLN A 159 -7.10 15.37 3.98
C GLN A 159 -7.91 14.82 5.16
N VAL A 160 -9.09 15.40 5.43
CA VAL A 160 -9.98 14.93 6.50
C VAL A 160 -10.45 13.50 6.21
N SER A 161 -10.77 13.19 4.95
CA SER A 161 -11.23 11.85 4.57
C SER A 161 -10.15 10.77 4.74
N GLU A 162 -8.89 11.04 4.38
CA GLU A 162 -7.77 10.12 4.62
C GLU A 162 -7.60 9.83 6.12
N VAL A 163 -7.61 10.88 6.95
CA VAL A 163 -7.46 10.75 8.41
C VAL A 163 -8.61 9.94 9.00
N LEU A 164 -9.84 10.13 8.53
CA LEU A 164 -11.00 9.34 8.96
C LEU A 164 -10.87 7.87 8.59
N ILE A 165 -10.39 7.56 7.38
CA ILE A 165 -10.13 6.17 6.94
C ILE A 165 -9.07 5.51 7.84
N LEU A 166 -8.00 6.22 8.18
CA LEU A 166 -6.95 5.72 9.08
C LEU A 166 -7.48 5.53 10.50
N CYS A 167 -8.26 6.48 11.03
CA CYS A 167 -8.94 6.36 12.33
C CYS A 167 -9.83 5.12 12.38
N PHE A 168 -10.59 4.85 11.31
CA PHE A 168 -11.38 3.63 11.19
C PHE A 168 -10.48 2.38 11.22
N GLY A 169 -9.39 2.38 10.46
CA GLY A 169 -8.38 1.32 10.49
C GLY A 169 -7.81 1.07 11.89
N LEU A 170 -7.48 2.12 12.62
CA LEU A 170 -6.98 2.06 13.99
C LEU A 170 -8.05 1.57 14.97
N HIS A 171 -9.31 1.95 14.78
CA HIS A 171 -10.43 1.41 15.56
C HIS A 171 -10.56 -0.10 15.36
N LEU A 172 -10.44 -0.59 14.12
CA LEU A 172 -10.43 -2.03 13.82
C LEU A 172 -9.20 -2.73 14.44
N ALA A 173 -8.04 -2.09 14.40
CA ALA A 173 -6.82 -2.56 15.06
C ALA A 173 -7.00 -2.67 16.58
N PHE A 174 -7.68 -1.73 17.21
CA PHE A 174 -7.99 -1.78 18.63
C PHE A 174 -9.01 -2.89 18.95
N ALA A 175 -10.09 -3.00 18.17
CA ALA A 175 -11.10 -4.04 18.34
C ALA A 175 -10.51 -5.45 18.22
N SER A 176 -9.49 -5.63 17.39
CA SER A 176 -8.80 -6.92 17.19
C SER A 176 -7.66 -7.16 18.18
N ARG A 177 -7.45 -6.31 19.20
CA ARG A 177 -6.27 -6.38 20.09
C ARG A 177 -6.10 -7.69 20.82
N ASN A 178 -7.20 -8.36 21.10
CA ASN A 178 -7.22 -9.64 21.80
C ASN A 178 -7.12 -10.84 20.85
N ALA A 179 -7.10 -10.60 19.54
CA ALA A 179 -6.89 -11.63 18.55
C ALA A 179 -5.41 -12.02 18.53
N ASN A 180 -5.10 -13.20 19.07
CA ASN A 180 -3.76 -13.75 18.98
C ASN A 180 -3.59 -14.34 17.56
N THR A 181 -2.98 -13.57 16.66
CA THR A 181 -2.69 -14.02 15.30
C THR A 181 -1.40 -14.81 15.32
N GLN A 182 -1.38 -15.94 14.63
CA GLN A 182 -0.16 -16.65 14.27
C GLN A 182 0.87 -15.62 13.74
N PHE A 183 2.07 -15.58 14.34
CA PHE A 183 3.25 -14.85 13.83
C PHE A 183 3.30 -13.32 13.89
N ARG A 184 2.60 -12.66 14.82
CA ARG A 184 2.69 -11.18 15.01
C ARG A 184 2.39 -10.34 13.75
N GLU A 185 1.85 -10.93 12.67
CA GLU A 185 1.52 -10.26 11.40
C GLU A 185 0.65 -9.03 11.61
N ARG A 186 -0.35 -9.16 12.49
CA ARG A 186 -1.19 -8.07 12.96
C ARG A 186 -0.38 -6.87 13.45
N GLN A 187 0.68 -7.08 14.23
CA GLN A 187 1.46 -5.99 14.81
C GLN A 187 2.15 -5.15 13.72
N PHE A 188 2.65 -5.79 12.66
CA PHE A 188 3.24 -5.10 11.53
C PHE A 188 2.22 -4.28 10.73
N LEU A 189 1.01 -4.83 10.52
CA LEU A 189 -0.09 -4.11 9.87
C LEU A 189 -0.54 -2.89 10.70
N VAL A 190 -0.67 -3.07 12.02
CA VAL A 190 -1.03 -1.98 12.95
C VAL A 190 0.08 -0.93 13.02
N ALA A 191 1.35 -1.33 13.10
CA ALA A 191 2.48 -0.42 13.07
C ALA A 191 2.46 0.43 11.79
N THR A 192 2.21 -0.21 10.64
CA THR A 192 2.09 0.49 9.35
C THR A 192 0.98 1.55 9.37
N LEU A 193 -0.22 1.22 9.87
CA LEU A 193 -1.31 2.19 10.00
C LEU A 193 -1.00 3.33 10.98
N VAL A 194 -0.36 3.04 12.10
CA VAL A 194 0.02 4.05 13.10
C VAL A 194 1.07 5.00 12.52
N ILE A 195 2.09 4.48 11.83
CA ILE A 195 3.11 5.30 11.17
C ILE A 195 2.47 6.20 10.12
N GLU A 196 1.65 5.65 9.24
CA GLU A 196 0.93 6.44 8.23
C GLU A 196 0.08 7.53 8.88
N PHE A 197 -0.70 7.19 9.91
CA PHE A 197 -1.55 8.15 10.62
C PHE A 197 -0.73 9.28 11.26
N LEU A 198 0.36 8.96 11.95
CA LEU A 198 1.21 9.96 12.60
C LEU A 198 1.87 10.86 11.56
N VAL A 199 2.54 10.28 10.56
CA VAL A 199 3.25 11.06 9.53
C VAL A 199 2.28 11.93 8.73
N SER A 200 1.13 11.39 8.34
CA SER A 200 0.12 12.14 7.56
C SER A 200 -0.54 13.25 8.37
N THR A 201 -0.90 12.99 9.64
CA THR A 201 -1.45 14.03 10.53
C THR A 201 -0.42 15.13 10.79
N THR A 202 0.83 14.77 11.10
CA THR A 202 1.91 15.75 11.30
C THR A 202 2.14 16.58 10.03
N PHE A 203 2.16 15.95 8.86
CA PHE A 203 2.31 16.66 7.59
C PHE A 203 1.14 17.62 7.32
N TYR A 204 -0.11 17.23 7.60
CA TYR A 204 -1.27 18.11 7.41
C TYR A 204 -1.33 19.27 8.38
N VAL A 205 -0.97 19.04 9.64
CA VAL A 205 -0.84 20.11 10.64
C VAL A 205 0.28 21.08 10.22
N LEU A 206 1.44 20.55 9.82
CA LEU A 206 2.56 21.37 9.35
C LEU A 206 2.17 22.17 8.10
N ARG A 207 1.51 21.51 7.14
CA ARG A 207 1.00 22.18 5.94
C ARG A 207 0.02 23.28 6.34
N PHE A 208 -0.93 23.06 7.24
CA PHE A 208 -1.89 24.08 7.67
C PHE A 208 -1.22 25.32 8.28
N PHE A 209 -0.24 25.14 9.18
CA PHE A 209 0.43 26.26 9.83
C PHE A 209 1.44 26.98 8.93
N TYR A 210 2.16 26.25 8.06
CA TYR A 210 3.29 26.79 7.30
C TYR A 210 2.99 27.02 5.81
N LEU A 211 1.81 26.61 5.30
CA LEU A 211 1.35 26.84 3.93
C LEU A 211 1.55 28.28 3.40
N PRO A 212 1.36 29.35 4.20
CA PRO A 212 1.48 30.71 3.68
C PRO A 212 2.91 31.13 3.32
N GLU A 213 3.93 30.50 3.92
CA GLU A 213 5.32 30.96 3.88
C GLU A 213 6.28 30.01 3.15
N MET A 214 5.82 28.80 2.82
CA MET A 214 6.69 27.77 2.27
C MET A 214 6.96 27.96 0.78
N SER A 215 8.25 27.98 0.42
CA SER A 215 8.67 27.95 -0.98
C SER A 215 8.19 26.66 -1.68
N PRO A 216 7.89 26.70 -3.00
CA PRO A 216 7.50 25.51 -3.76
C PRO A 216 8.46 24.31 -3.60
N SER A 217 9.76 24.59 -3.51
CA SER A 217 10.80 23.59 -3.29
C SER A 217 10.69 22.89 -1.92
N ALA A 218 10.28 23.63 -0.88
CA ALA A 218 10.08 23.07 0.45
C ALA A 218 8.84 22.17 0.50
N ILE A 219 7.75 22.55 -0.19
CA ILE A 219 6.54 21.73 -0.30
C ILE A 219 6.85 20.41 -1.00
N PHE A 220 7.58 20.46 -2.11
CA PHE A 220 8.01 19.26 -2.83
C PHE A 220 8.88 18.34 -1.96
N LEU A 221 9.86 18.89 -1.25
CA LEU A 221 10.72 18.11 -0.37
C LEU A 221 9.92 17.46 0.78
N ALA A 222 8.96 18.18 1.35
CA ALA A 222 8.11 17.65 2.42
C ALA A 222 7.19 16.52 1.91
N LEU A 223 6.62 16.64 0.69
CA LEU A 223 5.86 15.58 0.05
C LEU A 223 6.71 14.34 -0.23
N PHE A 224 7.93 14.53 -0.75
CA PHE A 224 8.87 13.45 -0.97
C PHE A 224 9.23 12.75 0.34
N LEU A 225 9.56 13.50 1.39
CA LEU A 225 9.91 12.95 2.69
C LEU A 225 8.73 12.17 3.30
N ARG A 226 7.52 12.72 3.24
CA ARG A 226 6.30 12.00 3.66
C ARG A 226 6.15 10.69 2.91
N SER A 227 6.27 10.71 1.58
CA SER A 227 6.15 9.51 0.75
C SER A 227 7.21 8.46 1.10
N GLN A 228 8.46 8.87 1.32
CA GLN A 228 9.53 7.96 1.71
C GLN A 228 9.30 7.35 3.09
N LEU A 229 8.95 8.16 4.10
CA LEU A 229 8.72 7.67 5.46
C LEU A 229 7.53 6.70 5.51
N THR A 230 6.48 6.96 4.74
CA THR A 230 5.27 6.14 4.77
C THR A 230 5.40 4.88 3.93
N ASN A 231 5.70 5.04 2.64
CA ASN A 231 5.72 3.94 1.69
C ASN A 231 6.87 2.96 1.96
N THR A 232 8.07 3.46 2.27
CA THR A 232 9.23 2.59 2.52
C THR A 232 9.06 1.82 3.82
N MET A 233 8.48 2.45 4.86
CA MET A 233 8.16 1.75 6.11
C MET A 233 7.03 0.73 5.93
N ALA A 234 5.98 1.06 5.16
CA ALA A 234 4.91 0.12 4.83
C ALA A 234 5.45 -1.11 4.08
N LEU A 235 6.30 -0.89 3.08
CA LEU A 235 6.99 -1.95 2.34
C LEU A 235 7.83 -2.81 3.30
N GLY A 236 8.70 -2.19 4.10
CA GLY A 236 9.56 -2.91 5.04
C GLY A 236 8.77 -3.75 6.04
N LEU A 237 7.77 -3.15 6.71
CA LEU A 237 7.01 -3.81 7.76
C LEU A 237 6.13 -4.95 7.22
N ILE A 238 5.61 -4.84 6.00
CA ILE A 238 4.71 -5.85 5.43
C ILE A 238 5.48 -6.98 4.73
N PHE A 239 6.58 -6.66 4.04
CA PHE A 239 7.30 -7.62 3.22
C PHE A 239 8.43 -8.33 3.94
N VAL A 240 9.21 -7.63 4.78
CA VAL A 240 10.37 -8.24 5.46
C VAL A 240 9.98 -9.46 6.30
N PRO A 241 8.92 -9.41 7.14
CA PRO A 241 8.53 -10.58 7.94
C PRO A 241 8.07 -11.76 7.08
N LYS A 242 7.45 -11.48 5.92
CA LYS A 242 6.97 -12.52 5.00
C LYS A 242 8.12 -13.19 4.26
N LEU A 243 9.03 -12.41 3.69
CA LEU A 243 10.19 -12.94 2.96
C LEU A 243 11.12 -13.72 3.88
N TRP A 244 11.39 -13.20 5.09
CA TRP A 244 12.22 -13.89 6.08
C TRP A 244 11.60 -15.23 6.50
N TYR A 245 10.29 -15.26 6.71
CA TYR A 245 9.59 -16.48 7.07
C TYR A 245 9.58 -17.50 5.94
N GLN A 246 9.34 -17.07 4.70
CA GLN A 246 9.42 -17.96 3.54
C GLN A 246 10.81 -18.57 3.38
N HIS A 247 11.87 -17.75 3.51
CA HIS A 247 13.23 -18.25 3.47
C HIS A 247 13.45 -19.31 4.55
N LYS A 248 12.98 -19.06 5.78
CA LYS A 248 13.10 -20.04 6.87
C LYS A 248 12.32 -21.33 6.58
N GLN A 249 11.14 -21.25 5.98
CA GLN A 249 10.37 -22.44 5.60
C GLN A 249 11.07 -23.26 4.52
N VAL A 250 11.62 -22.60 3.50
CA VAL A 250 12.40 -23.27 2.43
C VAL A 250 13.66 -23.92 3.01
N SER A 251 14.40 -23.23 3.88
CA SER A 251 15.59 -23.81 4.54
C SER A 251 15.23 -25.03 5.37
N HIS A 252 14.12 -25.00 6.09
CA HIS A 252 13.68 -26.12 6.92
C HIS A 252 13.13 -27.29 6.10
N GLN A 253 12.59 -27.04 4.90
CA GLN A 253 12.21 -28.09 3.95
C GLN A 253 13.45 -28.75 3.34
N ALA A 254 14.43 -27.96 2.90
CA ALA A 254 15.71 -28.48 2.39
C ALA A 254 16.45 -29.33 3.43
N GLU A 255 16.45 -28.92 4.71
CA GLU A 255 17.08 -29.68 5.80
C GLU A 255 16.32 -30.98 6.12
N VAL A 256 15.01 -31.04 5.91
CA VAL A 256 14.22 -32.29 6.06
C VAL A 256 14.41 -33.22 4.86
N GLU A 257 14.58 -32.68 3.67
CA GLU A 257 14.87 -33.42 2.44
C GLU A 257 16.29 -34.03 2.49
N GLU A 258 17.28 -33.31 3.00
CA GLU A 258 18.64 -33.87 3.25
C GLU A 258 18.66 -34.93 4.37
N VAL A 259 17.80 -34.84 5.38
CA VAL A 259 17.68 -35.88 6.42
C VAL A 259 16.94 -37.10 5.87
N GLY A 260 15.89 -36.92 5.07
CA GLY A 260 15.21 -38.02 4.39
C GLY A 260 16.14 -38.76 3.43
N HIS A 261 16.96 -38.04 2.67
CA HIS A 261 17.95 -38.64 1.77
C HIS A 261 19.04 -39.44 2.50
N ASN A 262 19.50 -38.99 3.67
CA ASN A 262 20.46 -39.76 4.49
C ASN A 262 19.85 -41.01 5.16
N ASP A 263 18.52 -41.07 5.32
CA ASP A 263 17.82 -42.27 5.82
C ASP A 263 17.48 -43.25 4.68
N ASP A 264 17.40 -42.77 3.43
CA ASP A 264 17.10 -43.57 2.24
C ASP A 264 18.35 -44.19 1.58
N ASP A 265 19.57 -43.80 1.97
CA ASP A 265 20.83 -44.44 1.55
C ASP A 265 21.02 -45.90 2.05
N ASP A 266 20.06 -46.44 2.82
CA ASP A 266 19.98 -47.86 3.25
C ASP A 266 18.98 -48.70 2.42
N VAL A 267 18.36 -48.16 1.37
CA VAL A 267 17.45 -48.93 0.48
C VAL A 267 17.72 -48.64 -1.00
N ASP A 268 18.06 -49.73 -1.72
CA ASP A 268 18.53 -49.78 -3.10
C ASP A 268 17.68 -49.04 -4.16
N GLU A 269 18.43 -48.47 -5.12
CA GLU A 269 18.21 -48.27 -6.57
C GLU A 269 16.77 -48.37 -7.16
N GLU A 270 16.27 -47.28 -7.75
CA GLU A 270 16.08 -47.10 -9.21
C GLU A 270 15.32 -45.79 -9.54
N GLU A 271 16.05 -44.89 -10.23
CA GLU A 271 15.66 -43.83 -11.19
C GLU A 271 14.40 -42.98 -10.92
N GLU A 272 14.62 -41.73 -10.49
CA GLU A 272 14.70 -40.53 -11.36
C GLU A 272 13.33 -40.05 -11.88
N ASP A 273 12.70 -39.20 -11.08
CA ASP A 273 12.01 -38.00 -11.58
C ASP A 273 12.19 -36.91 -10.51
N GLU A 274 13.46 -36.55 -10.27
CA GLU A 274 13.83 -35.47 -9.39
C GLU A 274 13.85 -34.12 -10.13
N ALA A 275 13.47 -33.09 -9.38
CA ALA A 275 13.80 -31.69 -9.59
C ALA A 275 13.03 -30.90 -10.67
N GLU A 276 11.80 -30.50 -10.31
CA GLU A 276 11.38 -29.10 -10.51
C GLU A 276 10.67 -28.56 -9.26
N ILE A 277 11.42 -28.44 -8.16
CA ILE A 277 11.07 -27.53 -7.06
C ILE A 277 12.11 -26.41 -7.01
N VAL A 278 12.15 -25.65 -8.10
CA VAL A 278 12.63 -24.28 -8.05
C VAL A 278 11.52 -23.40 -8.61
N CYS A 279 10.96 -22.57 -7.74
CA CYS A 279 10.43 -21.30 -8.21
C CYS A 279 11.63 -20.36 -8.46
#